data_AF-A0A2N8KUC8-F1
#
_entry.id   AF-A0A2N8KUC8-F1
#
_cell.length_a   1.000
_cell.length_b   1.000
_cell.length_c   1.000
_cell.angle_alpha   90.00
_cell.angle_beta   90.00
_cell.angle_gamma   90.00
#
_symmetry.space_group_name_H-M   'P 1'
#
loop_
_entity.id
_entity.type
_entity.pdbx_description
1 polymer ?
#
loop_
_entity_poly.entity_id
_entity_poly.type
_entity_poly.pdbx_seq_one_letter_code
_entity_poly.pdbx_strand_id
1 'polypeptide(L)'
;MELTLRDIPHFPPPWAFACTTQTDERRGRIAARRSFVALKLCFMRAAAELRGVSGEHLQTLVRQASEPIELWLIRGSLLAALERAGESGLMHSDRLKEALDAALQEAYPERPSL
;
A
#
# COMPACT_ATOMS: atom_id res chain seq x y z
N MET A 1 18.01 -4.18 1.66
CA MET A 1 16.84 -4.64 2.44
C MET A 1 16.20 -5.75 1.61
N GLU A 2 16.56 -7.01 1.90
CA GLU A 2 16.02 -8.17 1.19
C GLU A 2 14.59 -8.39 1.68
N LEU A 3 13.60 -8.23 0.79
CA LEU A 3 12.22 -8.59 1.06
C LEU A 3 12.15 -10.12 1.01
N THR A 4 12.04 -10.77 2.17
CA THR A 4 11.84 -12.23 2.19
C THR A 4 10.39 -12.55 1.84
N LEU A 5 10.13 -13.70 1.21
CA LEU A 5 8.77 -14.11 0.80
C LEU A 5 7.74 -14.10 1.95
N ARG A 6 8.21 -14.13 3.21
CA ARG A 6 7.40 -14.09 4.43
C ARG A 6 6.89 -12.68 4.77
N ASP A 7 7.53 -11.65 4.24
CA ASP A 7 7.16 -10.26 4.50
C ASP A 7 6.06 -9.77 3.55
N ILE A 8 5.73 -10.51 2.50
CA ILE A 8 4.67 -10.16 1.58
C ILE A 8 3.32 -10.45 2.26
N PRO A 9 2.52 -9.42 2.64
CA PRO A 9 1.20 -9.66 3.16
C PRO A 9 0.37 -10.37 2.09
N HIS A 10 -0.46 -11.32 2.49
CA HIS A 10 -1.04 -12.26 1.54
C HIS A 10 -1.83 -11.58 0.40
N PHE A 11 -2.36 -10.36 0.45
CA PHE A 11 -3.45 -9.84 -0.43
C PHE A 11 -4.51 -10.88 -0.88
N PRO A 12 -5.79 -10.77 -0.44
CA PRO A 12 -6.79 -11.73 -0.86
C PRO A 12 -6.92 -11.64 -2.39
N PRO A 13 -6.66 -12.73 -3.14
CA PRO A 13 -6.81 -12.70 -4.57
C PRO A 13 -8.27 -12.42 -4.93
N PRO A 14 -8.59 -11.93 -6.14
CA PRO A 14 -9.95 -11.57 -6.53
C PRO A 14 -10.99 -12.70 -6.30
N TRP A 15 -10.54 -13.96 -6.32
CA TRP A 15 -11.35 -15.15 -6.08
C TRP A 15 -11.53 -15.52 -4.59
N ALA A 16 -10.83 -14.87 -3.65
CA ALA A 16 -11.03 -15.08 -2.21
C ALA A 16 -12.46 -14.73 -1.75
N PHE A 17 -13.18 -13.93 -2.54
CA PHE A 17 -14.59 -13.58 -2.31
C PHE A 17 -15.57 -14.45 -3.08
N ALA A 18 -15.09 -15.35 -3.97
CA ALA A 18 -15.92 -16.14 -4.88
C ALA A 18 -16.77 -17.23 -4.19
N CYS A 19 -16.56 -17.47 -2.89
CA CYS A 19 -17.33 -18.42 -2.08
C CYS A 19 -18.43 -17.76 -1.22
N THR A 20 -18.68 -16.47 -1.39
CA THR A 20 -19.73 -15.74 -0.67
C THR A 20 -20.99 -15.60 -1.53
N THR A 21 -22.15 -15.26 -0.94
CA THR A 21 -23.33 -14.94 -1.76
C THR A 21 -22.96 -13.81 -2.74
N GLN A 22 -23.55 -13.77 -3.94
CA GLN A 22 -23.20 -12.80 -4.99
C GLN A 22 -23.24 -11.33 -4.51
N THR A 23 -24.03 -11.03 -3.47
CA THR A 23 -24.12 -9.72 -2.83
C THR A 23 -22.94 -9.44 -1.91
N ASP A 24 -22.48 -10.43 -1.16
CA ASP A 24 -21.31 -10.34 -0.29
C ASP A 24 -20.01 -10.29 -1.10
N GLU A 25 -19.94 -10.99 -2.24
CA GLU A 25 -18.81 -10.93 -3.16
C GLU A 25 -18.66 -9.52 -3.75
N ARG A 26 -19.79 -8.92 -4.17
CA ARG A 26 -19.80 -7.54 -4.67
C ARG A 26 -19.39 -6.54 -3.59
N ARG A 27 -19.87 -6.70 -2.35
CA ARG A 27 -19.47 -5.86 -1.21
C ARG A 27 -17.99 -5.99 -0.90
N GLY A 28 -17.46 -7.22 -0.89
CA GLY A 28 -16.03 -7.50 -0.68
C GLY A 28 -15.14 -6.85 -1.73
N ARG A 29 -15.49 -6.97 -3.02
CA ARG A 29 -14.75 -6.29 -4.11
C ARG A 29 -14.77 -4.77 -3.97
N ILE A 30 -15.91 -4.18 -3.61
CA ILE A 30 -16.03 -2.73 -3.41
C ILE A 30 -15.17 -2.28 -2.23
N ALA A 31 -15.21 -3.01 -1.10
CA ALA A 31 -14.38 -2.72 0.08
C ALA A 31 -12.88 -2.79 -0.28
N ALA A 32 -12.43 -3.91 -0.87
CA ALA A 32 -11.05 -4.09 -1.30
C ALA A 32 -10.58 -2.97 -2.25
N ARG A 33 -11.43 -2.56 -3.21
CA ARG A 33 -11.10 -1.47 -4.13
C ARG A 33 -10.99 -0.13 -3.41
N ARG A 34 -11.86 0.15 -2.44
CA ARG A 34 -11.81 1.39 -1.64
C ARG A 34 -10.53 1.45 -0.79
N SER A 35 -10.18 0.36 -0.11
CA SER A 35 -8.95 0.28 0.68
C SER A 35 -7.71 0.42 -0.21
N PHE A 36 -7.69 -0.20 -1.40
CA PHE A 36 -6.62 0.00 -2.38
C PHE A 36 -6.50 1.46 -2.83
N VAL A 37 -7.60 2.13 -3.18
CA VAL A 37 -7.58 3.54 -3.61
C VAL A 37 -7.08 4.44 -2.48
N ALA A 38 -7.54 4.23 -1.25
CA ALA A 38 -7.08 4.97 -0.08
C ALA A 38 -5.57 4.79 0.14
N LEU A 39 -5.07 3.56 0.04
CA LEU A 39 -3.65 3.25 0.15
C LEU A 39 -2.84 3.92 -0.97
N LYS A 40 -3.29 3.81 -2.22
CA LYS A 40 -2.62 4.43 -3.38
C LYS A 40 -2.51 5.94 -3.23
N LEU A 41 -3.54 6.61 -2.70
CA LEU A 41 -3.50 8.05 -2.43
C LEU A 41 -2.46 8.42 -1.36
N CYS A 42 -2.26 7.57 -0.34
CA CYS A 42 -1.21 7.78 0.66
C CYS A 42 0.18 7.66 0.04
N PHE A 43 0.41 6.64 -0.80
CA PHE A 43 1.66 6.50 -1.56
C PHE A 43 1.90 7.70 -2.48
N MET A 44 0.87 8.18 -3.19
CA MET A 44 1.01 9.34 -4.08
C MET A 44 1.41 10.60 -3.32
N ARG A 45 0.79 10.85 -2.15
CA ARG A 45 1.12 12.00 -1.30
C ARG A 45 2.56 11.92 -0.79
N ALA A 46 2.99 10.74 -0.35
CA ALA A 46 4.35 10.55 0.13
C ALA A 46 5.38 10.69 -1.02
N ALA A 47 5.11 10.13 -2.20
CA ALA A 47 6.00 10.26 -3.36
C ALA A 47 6.10 11.70 -3.89
N ALA A 48 5.08 12.53 -3.69
CA ALA A 48 5.08 13.94 -4.11
C ALA A 48 6.12 14.79 -3.35
N GLU A 49 6.53 14.37 -2.15
CA GLU A 49 7.59 15.04 -1.38
C GLU A 49 8.98 14.80 -1.96
N LEU A 50 9.14 13.77 -2.78
CA LEU A 50 10.41 13.39 -3.36
C LEU A 50 10.68 14.20 -4.62
N ARG A 51 11.84 14.87 -4.66
CA ARG A 51 12.30 15.65 -5.80
C ARG A 51 13.44 14.96 -6.56
N GLY A 52 13.67 15.39 -7.79
CA GLY A 52 14.71 14.88 -8.67
C GLY A 52 14.33 13.57 -9.36
N VAL A 53 15.24 13.07 -10.20
CA VAL A 53 14.99 11.95 -11.13
C VAL A 53 14.48 10.69 -10.41
N SER A 54 15.06 10.35 -9.25
CA SER A 54 14.62 9.19 -8.46
C SER A 54 13.22 9.40 -7.85
N GLY A 55 12.87 10.61 -7.45
CA GLY A 55 11.54 10.96 -6.96
C GLY A 55 10.49 10.88 -8.06
N GLU A 56 10.77 11.45 -9.23
CA GLU A 56 9.89 11.40 -10.41
C GLU A 56 9.65 9.95 -10.89
N HIS A 57 10.68 9.11 -10.84
CA HIS A 57 10.56 7.69 -11.13
C HIS A 57 9.62 7.00 -10.12
N LEU A 58 9.79 7.24 -8.82
CA LEU A 58 8.91 6.68 -7.78
C LEU A 58 7.47 7.17 -7.92
N GLN A 59 7.26 8.45 -8.24
CA GLN A 59 5.92 8.99 -8.51
C GLN A 59 5.26 8.29 -9.70
N THR A 60 6.04 7.98 -10.75
CA THR A 60 5.55 7.25 -11.93
C THR A 60 5.17 5.82 -11.57
N LEU A 61 6.02 5.09 -10.85
CA LEU A 61 5.75 3.73 -10.39
C LEU A 61 4.48 3.67 -9.54
N VAL A 62 4.33 4.58 -8.57
CA VAL A 62 3.13 4.67 -7.74
C VAL A 62 1.89 4.97 -8.58
N ARG A 63 1.99 5.85 -9.58
CA ARG A 63 0.86 6.18 -10.46
C ARG A 63 0.43 4.98 -11.31
N GLN A 64 1.39 4.20 -11.79
CA GLN A 64 1.16 3.02 -12.63
C GLN A 64 0.64 1.81 -11.84
N ALA A 65 0.93 1.71 -10.54
CA ALA A 65 0.45 0.61 -9.70
C ALA A 65 -1.07 0.44 -9.78
N SER A 66 -1.50 -0.72 -10.21
CA SER A 66 -2.88 -1.15 -10.43
C SER A 66 -3.36 -2.15 -9.37
N GLU A 67 -2.42 -2.84 -8.73
CA GLU A 67 -2.64 -3.87 -7.73
C GLU A 67 -1.95 -3.53 -6.38
N PRO A 68 -2.50 -3.97 -5.24
CA PRO A 68 -1.89 -3.75 -3.92
C PRO A 68 -0.46 -4.27 -3.79
N ILE A 69 -0.15 -5.41 -4.44
CA ILE A 69 1.19 -6.02 -4.40
C ILE A 69 2.26 -5.12 -5.03
N GLU A 70 1.90 -4.35 -6.06
CA GLU A 70 2.84 -3.42 -6.71
C GLU A 70 3.21 -2.28 -5.76
N LEU A 71 2.23 -1.75 -5.02
CA LEU A 71 2.49 -0.76 -3.96
C LEU A 71 3.36 -1.34 -2.84
N TRP A 72 3.13 -2.60 -2.45
CA TRP A 72 3.97 -3.28 -1.46
C TRP A 72 5.43 -3.36 -1.89
N LEU A 73 5.69 -3.72 -3.15
CA LEU A 73 7.04 -3.80 -3.70
C LEU A 73 7.73 -2.42 -3.77
N ILE A 74 6.96 -1.36 -4.05
CA ILE A 74 7.47 0.02 -4.09
C ILE A 74 7.79 0.58 -2.69
N ARG A 75 7.13 0.06 -1.64
CA ARG A 75 7.20 0.57 -0.25
C ARG A 75 8.63 0.78 0.23
N GLY A 76 9.50 -0.22 0.09
CA GLY A 76 10.87 -0.15 0.60
C GLY A 76 11.67 1.00 -0.01
N SER A 77 11.57 1.16 -1.33
CA SER A 77 12.24 2.23 -2.07
C SER A 77 11.68 3.61 -1.72
N LEU A 78 10.36 3.71 -1.55
CA LEU A 78 9.69 4.95 -1.16
C LEU A 78 10.09 5.40 0.25
N LEU A 79 10.06 4.49 1.23
CA LEU A 79 10.45 4.79 2.61
C LEU A 79 11.92 5.20 2.71
N ALA A 80 12.83 4.45 2.06
CA ALA A 80 14.24 4.79 2.05
C ALA A 80 14.52 6.16 1.37
N ALA A 81 13.70 6.57 0.41
CA ALA A 81 13.81 7.88 -0.23
C ALA A 81 13.26 9.01 0.66
N LEU A 82 12.18 8.74 1.39
CA LEU A 82 11.58 9.68 2.36
C LEU A 82 12.52 9.95 3.54
N GLU A 83 13.19 8.92 4.06
CA GLU A 83 14.20 9.09 5.11
C GLU A 83 15.34 10.03 4.68
N ARG A 84 15.70 9.99 3.40
CA ARG A 84 16.71 10.89 2.81
C ARG A 84 16.20 12.30 2.54
N ALA A 85 14.88 12.51 2.53
CA ALA A 85 14.25 13.81 2.28
C ALA A 85 14.14 14.69 3.55
N GLY A 86 14.58 14.21 4.71
CA GLY A 86 14.60 14.96 5.97
C GLY A 86 13.27 14.89 6.74
N GLU A 87 13.04 15.87 7.63
CA GLU A 87 11.92 15.85 8.59
C GLU A 87 10.53 15.74 7.93
N SER A 88 10.30 16.45 6.81
CA SER A 88 9.04 16.30 6.05
C SER A 88 8.85 14.87 5.58
N GLY A 89 9.91 14.26 5.03
CA GLY A 89 9.89 12.87 4.57
C GLY A 89 9.57 11.87 5.69
N LEU A 90 10.11 12.08 6.89
CA LEU A 90 9.81 11.25 8.07
C LEU A 90 8.34 11.31 8.47
N MET A 91 7.74 12.51 8.51
CA MET A 91 6.30 12.67 8.79
C MET A 91 5.43 11.90 7.77
N HIS A 92 5.82 11.92 6.49
CA HIS A 92 5.11 11.18 5.43
C HIS A 92 5.37 9.67 5.50
N SER A 93 6.56 9.25 5.95
CA SER A 93 6.91 7.85 6.23
C SER A 93 6.01 7.26 7.32
N ASP A 94 5.80 7.98 8.42
CA ASP A 94 4.98 7.49 9.54
C ASP A 94 3.50 7.40 9.16
N ARG A 95 2.95 8.43 8.51
CA ARG A 95 1.58 8.35 7.96
C ARG A 95 1.39 7.22 6.96
N LEU A 96 2.42 6.91 6.16
CA LEU A 96 2.36 5.81 5.20
C LEU A 96 2.32 4.45 5.90
N LYS A 97 3.10 4.28 6.98
CA LYS A 97 3.09 3.05 7.80
C LYS A 97 1.73 2.86 8.47
N GLU A 98 1.19 3.90 9.11
CA GLU A 98 -0.15 3.87 9.72
C GLU A 98 -1.24 3.51 8.70
N ALA A 99 -1.19 4.09 7.51
CA ALA A 99 -2.15 3.81 6.45
C ALA A 99 -2.04 2.36 5.92
N LEU A 100 -0.82 1.81 5.85
CA LEU A 100 -0.59 0.41 5.50
C LEU A 100 -1.17 -0.53 6.55
N ASP A 101 -0.93 -0.25 7.83
CA ASP A 101 -1.43 -1.07 8.93
C ASP A 101 -2.96 -1.05 8.97
N ALA A 102 -3.59 0.11 8.80
CA ALA A 102 -5.04 0.23 8.71
C ALA A 102 -5.62 -0.53 7.50
N ALA A 103 -5.01 -0.41 6.32
CA ALA A 103 -5.45 -1.11 5.12
C ALA A 103 -5.28 -2.64 5.25
N LEU A 104 -4.23 -3.10 5.93
CA LEU A 104 -4.03 -4.51 6.24
C LEU A 104 -5.07 -5.00 7.25
N GLN A 105 -5.40 -4.24 8.28
CA GLN A 105 -6.43 -4.62 9.26
C GLN A 105 -7.82 -4.71 8.62
N GLU A 106 -8.17 -3.78 7.72
CA GLU A 106 -9.44 -3.81 7.00
C GLU A 106 -9.52 -4.98 6.00
N ALA A 107 -8.40 -5.32 5.36
CA ALA A 107 -8.31 -6.48 4.47
C ALA A 107 -8.23 -7.82 5.24
N TYR A 108 -7.73 -7.81 6.48
CA TYR A 108 -7.48 -8.97 7.32
C TYR A 108 -7.95 -8.74 8.76
N PRO A 109 -9.28 -8.70 9.01
CA PRO A 109 -9.83 -8.44 10.34
C PRO A 109 -9.40 -9.50 11.37
N GLU A 110 -9.02 -10.69 10.93
CA GLU A 110 -8.59 -11.83 11.76
C GLU A 110 -7.12 -11.74 12.23
N ARG A 111 -6.36 -10.73 11.79
CA ARG A 111 -4.93 -10.63 12.09
C ARG A 111 -4.73 -9.95 13.46
N PRO A 112 -4.07 -10.60 14.44
CA PRO A 112 -3.76 -9.96 15.72
C PRO A 112 -2.71 -8.86 15.51
N SER A 113 -2.90 -7.74 16.20
CA SER A 113 -1.98 -6.59 16.23
C SER A 113 -0.56 -7.07 16.63
N LEU A 114 0.45 -6.71 15.83
CA LEU A 114 1.86 -6.92 16.16
C LEU A 114 2.38 -5.81 17.09
#